data_AF-A0A9D7UGG8-F1
#
_entry.id   AF-A0A9D7UGG8-F1
#
_cell.length_a   1.000
_cell.length_b   1.000
_cell.length_c   1.000
_cell.angle_alpha   90.00
_cell.angle_beta   90.00
_cell.angle_gamma   90.00
#
_symmetry.space_group_name_H-M   'P 1'
#
loop_
_entity.id
_entity.type
_entity.pdbx_description
1 polymer ?
#
loop_
_entity_poly.entity_id
_entity_poly.type
_entity_poly.pdbx_seq_one_letter_code
_entity_poly.pdbx_strand_id
1 'polypeptide(L)'
;MILNYMTKINENINEFIDDIPDSGVIFGIDWGGRDCGLAVSNEEQSFALPFDVYNNIDSDNKTLIEDLVKLFNNKRSVAVVIGYPINSQGKPTEMSKRVKDFASKLGEQITTPILLYDERHTTQLARISLGSSGLSRKNKKKRLDSVASSFILNEVISSISRRRNKDTKVIYE
;
A
#
# COMPACT_ATOMS: atom_id res chain seq x y z
N MET A 1 19.59 -23.81 8.55
CA MET A 1 18.46 -23.41 9.43
C MET A 1 17.91 -22.11 8.86
N ILE A 2 16.92 -22.18 7.98
CA ILE A 2 16.27 -20.98 7.42
C ILE A 2 15.35 -20.48 8.52
N LEU A 3 15.68 -19.36 9.16
CA LEU A 3 14.70 -18.70 10.01
C LEU A 3 13.61 -18.15 9.09
N ASN A 4 12.45 -18.80 9.08
CA ASN A 4 11.22 -18.25 8.55
C ASN A 4 10.79 -17.09 9.45
N TYR A 5 11.38 -15.91 9.24
CA TYR A 5 10.84 -14.69 9.80
C TYR A 5 9.59 -14.36 9.00
N MET A 6 8.42 -14.80 9.48
CA MET A 6 7.16 -14.26 9.00
C MET A 6 7.12 -12.79 9.37
N THR A 7 7.04 -11.90 8.38
CA THR A 7 6.85 -10.49 8.69
C THR A 7 5.51 -10.25 9.38
N LYS A 8 5.42 -9.16 10.13
CA LYS A 8 4.17 -8.74 10.76
C LYS A 8 3.24 -8.15 9.70
N ILE A 9 2.03 -8.70 9.60
CA ILE A 9 0.96 -8.17 8.74
C ILE A 9 -0.08 -7.52 9.65
N ASN A 10 -0.23 -6.21 9.51
CA ASN A 10 -1.13 -5.37 10.28
C ASN A 10 -2.40 -5.07 9.47
N GLU A 11 -3.56 -5.07 10.14
CA GLU A 11 -4.81 -4.48 9.61
C GLU A 11 -5.16 -3.16 10.32
N ASN A 12 -4.52 -2.90 11.46
CA ASN A 12 -4.65 -1.68 12.23
C ASN A 12 -3.50 -0.72 11.90
N ILE A 13 -3.84 0.47 11.40
CA ILE A 13 -2.84 1.46 11.00
C ILE A 13 -2.01 1.97 12.18
N ASN A 14 -2.55 2.04 13.40
CA ASN A 14 -1.78 2.53 14.55
C ASN A 14 -0.71 1.51 14.95
N GLU A 15 -1.07 0.23 15.01
CA GLU A 15 -0.10 -0.84 15.29
C GLU A 15 0.99 -0.90 14.23
N PHE A 16 0.63 -0.69 12.95
CA PHE A 16 1.60 -0.57 11.87
C PHE A 16 2.54 0.62 12.03
N ILE A 17 2.02 1.79 12.43
CA ILE A 17 2.85 2.99 12.66
C ILE A 17 3.88 2.73 13.77
N ASP A 18 3.48 2.01 14.82
CA ASP A 18 4.36 1.67 15.93
C ASP A 18 5.46 0.65 15.54
N ASP A 19 5.28 -0.11 14.45
CA ASP A 19 6.24 -1.11 13.96
C ASP A 19 7.29 -0.56 12.99
N ILE A 20 7.13 0.68 12.49
CA ILE A 20 7.98 1.25 11.43
C ILE A 20 8.89 2.36 11.96
N PRO A 21 10.09 2.53 11.39
CA PRO A 21 10.96 3.65 11.74
C PRO A 21 10.38 5.00 11.29
N ASP A 22 10.88 6.07 11.92
CA ASP A 22 10.48 7.45 11.62
C ASP A 22 10.90 7.96 10.24
N SER A 23 11.85 7.27 9.61
CA SER A 23 12.32 7.55 8.26
C SER A 23 12.59 6.26 7.47
N GLY A 24 12.69 6.41 6.16
CA GLY A 24 12.91 5.34 5.21
C GLY A 24 11.76 5.18 4.21
N VAL A 25 12.03 4.46 3.14
CA VAL A 25 11.12 4.31 1.99
C VAL A 25 10.01 3.31 2.30
N ILE A 26 8.77 3.70 2.06
CA ILE A 26 7.59 2.83 2.12
C ILE A 26 7.09 2.57 0.71
N PHE A 27 6.75 1.32 0.41
CA PHE A 27 6.10 0.95 -0.85
C PHE A 27 4.60 0.76 -0.68
N GLY A 28 3.84 1.21 -1.67
CA GLY A 28 2.41 1.01 -1.80
C GLY A 28 2.11 0.06 -2.94
N ILE A 29 1.20 -0.89 -2.73
CA ILE A 29 0.80 -1.91 -3.69
C ILE A 29 -0.72 -1.85 -3.87
N ASP A 30 -1.17 -1.78 -5.12
CA ASP A 30 -2.54 -2.06 -5.52
C ASP A 30 -2.54 -3.32 -6.40
N TRP A 31 -2.88 -4.47 -5.81
CA TRP A 31 -2.84 -5.76 -6.49
C TRP A 31 -4.24 -6.20 -6.90
N GLY A 32 -4.50 -6.24 -8.21
CA GLY A 32 -5.77 -6.65 -8.81
C GLY A 32 -5.80 -8.12 -9.28
N GLY A 33 -4.73 -8.87 -9.04
CA GLY A 33 -4.59 -10.28 -9.43
C GLY A 33 -4.15 -10.54 -10.87
N ARG A 34 -4.33 -9.58 -11.78
CA ARG A 34 -3.77 -9.64 -13.15
C ARG A 34 -2.70 -8.57 -13.37
N ASP A 35 -2.90 -7.43 -12.72
CA ASP A 35 -2.01 -6.28 -12.73
C ASP A 35 -1.73 -5.86 -11.27
N CYS A 36 -0.59 -5.21 -11.05
CA CYS A 36 -0.12 -4.73 -9.76
C CYS A 36 0.50 -3.34 -9.94
N GLY A 37 -0.16 -2.32 -9.40
CA GLY A 37 0.35 -0.96 -9.37
C GLY A 37 1.24 -0.74 -8.15
N LEU A 38 2.36 -0.05 -8.34
CA LEU A 38 3.30 0.31 -7.27
C LEU A 38 3.38 1.82 -7.07
N ALA A 39 3.59 2.21 -5.83
CA ALA A 39 3.94 3.55 -5.43
C ALA A 39 5.07 3.52 -4.42
N VAL A 40 5.79 4.63 -4.29
CA VAL A 40 6.94 4.76 -3.39
C VAL A 40 6.89 6.10 -2.67
N SER A 41 7.21 6.09 -1.38
CA SER A 41 7.37 7.31 -0.59
C SER A 41 8.77 7.92 -0.74
N ASN A 42 8.92 9.19 -0.36
CA ASN A 42 10.23 9.70 0.02
C ASN A 42 10.68 9.16 1.39
N GLU A 43 11.96 9.33 1.74
CA GLU A 43 12.54 8.83 2.99
C GLU A 43 11.97 9.52 4.22
N GLU A 44 11.55 10.78 4.12
CA GLU A 44 10.91 11.51 5.21
C GLU A 44 9.44 11.11 5.42
N GLN A 45 8.93 10.15 4.62
CA GLN A 45 7.55 9.65 4.69
C GLN A 45 6.53 10.81 4.66
N SER A 46 6.69 11.73 3.70
CA SER A 46 5.90 12.96 3.59
C SER A 46 4.98 13.00 2.36
N PHE A 47 5.34 12.30 1.28
CA PHE A 47 4.51 12.12 0.11
C PHE A 47 4.86 10.81 -0.59
N ALA A 48 3.95 10.33 -1.45
CA ALA A 48 4.16 9.18 -2.31
C ALA A 48 3.87 9.50 -3.78
N LEU A 49 4.62 8.85 -4.66
CA LEU A 49 4.50 8.96 -6.11
C LEU A 49 4.24 7.58 -6.74
N PRO A 50 3.52 7.51 -7.87
CA PRO A 50 3.49 6.30 -8.69
C PRO A 50 4.91 5.85 -9.03
N PHE A 51 5.17 4.55 -8.96
CA PHE A 51 6.50 3.97 -9.21
C PHE A 51 6.54 3.13 -10.48
N ASP A 52 5.74 2.06 -10.54
CA ASP A 52 5.72 1.14 -11.68
C ASP A 52 4.39 0.35 -11.73
N VAL A 53 4.14 -0.37 -12.81
CA VAL A 53 2.99 -1.27 -12.96
C VAL A 53 3.42 -2.59 -13.59
N TYR A 54 3.23 -3.69 -12.85
CA TYR A 54 3.37 -5.04 -13.37
C TYR A 54 2.06 -5.46 -14.02
N ASN A 55 2.12 -5.93 -15.27
CA ASN A 55 0.95 -6.37 -16.03
C ASN A 55 1.08 -7.84 -16.39
N ASN A 56 -0.06 -8.53 -16.58
CA ASN A 56 -0.10 -9.95 -16.95
C ASN A 56 0.63 -10.88 -15.97
N ILE A 57 0.39 -10.67 -14.68
CA ILE A 57 0.99 -11.46 -13.60
C ILE A 57 0.62 -12.95 -13.72
N ASP A 58 1.58 -13.80 -13.39
CA ASP A 58 1.43 -15.26 -13.33
C ASP A 58 0.39 -15.68 -12.28
N SER A 59 -0.32 -16.78 -12.53
CA SER A 59 -1.46 -17.17 -11.69
C SER A 59 -1.10 -17.47 -10.23
N ASP A 60 0.15 -17.82 -9.95
CA ASP A 60 0.67 -18.07 -8.60
C ASP A 60 1.39 -16.85 -7.99
N ASN A 61 1.53 -15.74 -8.74
CA ASN A 61 2.26 -14.51 -8.40
C ASN A 61 3.76 -14.71 -8.13
N LYS A 62 4.35 -15.84 -8.50
CA LYS A 62 5.72 -16.17 -8.11
C LYS A 62 6.72 -15.16 -8.65
N THR A 63 6.63 -14.87 -9.95
CA THR A 63 7.53 -13.92 -10.62
C THR A 63 7.41 -12.53 -10.03
N LEU A 64 6.17 -12.09 -9.79
CA LEU A 64 5.92 -10.80 -9.14
C LEU A 64 6.56 -10.72 -7.75
N ILE A 65 6.35 -11.74 -6.90
CA ILE A 65 6.91 -11.73 -5.54
C ILE A 65 8.44 -11.68 -5.56
N GLU A 66 9.09 -12.45 -6.42
CA GLU A 66 10.55 -12.43 -6.57
C GLU A 66 11.07 -11.03 -6.96
N ASP A 67 10.37 -10.34 -7.86
CA ASP A 67 10.75 -9.00 -8.29
C ASP A 67 10.50 -7.95 -7.21
N LEU A 68 9.39 -8.04 -6.48
CA LEU A 68 9.10 -7.17 -5.34
C LEU A 68 10.14 -7.33 -4.22
N VAL A 69 10.53 -8.56 -3.90
CA VAL A 69 11.56 -8.83 -2.88
C VAL A 69 12.89 -8.19 -3.27
N LYS A 70 13.33 -8.36 -4.53
CA LYS A 70 14.54 -7.70 -5.05
C LYS A 70 14.42 -6.18 -4.96
N LEU A 71 13.28 -5.62 -5.39
CA LEU A 71 13.02 -4.18 -5.35
C LEU A 71 13.11 -3.64 -3.93
N PHE A 72 12.43 -4.26 -2.97
CA PHE A 72 12.37 -3.81 -1.58
C PHE A 72 13.74 -3.89 -0.90
N ASN A 73 14.50 -4.95 -1.17
CA ASN A 73 15.88 -5.07 -0.67
C ASN A 73 16.80 -4.00 -1.25
N ASN A 74 16.75 -3.79 -2.58
CA ASN A 74 17.58 -2.79 -3.26
C ASN A 74 17.28 -1.36 -2.79
N LYS A 75 16.01 -1.08 -2.52
CA LYS A 75 15.54 0.24 -2.07
C LYS A 75 15.55 0.40 -0.54
N ARG A 76 15.97 -0.64 0.19
CA ARG A 76 15.95 -0.69 1.66
C ARG A 76 14.60 -0.23 2.21
N SER A 77 13.54 -0.81 1.66
CA SER A 77 12.17 -0.54 2.10
C SER A 77 12.08 -0.77 3.61
N VAL A 78 11.39 0.12 4.31
CA VAL A 78 11.13 -0.03 5.75
C VAL A 78 9.73 -0.58 6.02
N ALA A 79 8.82 -0.49 5.05
CA ALA A 79 7.47 -1.01 5.18
C ALA A 79 6.76 -1.14 3.83
N VAL A 80 5.69 -1.95 3.81
CA VAL A 80 4.83 -2.15 2.63
C VAL A 80 3.38 -1.89 3.01
N VAL A 81 2.65 -1.19 2.16
CA VAL A 81 1.20 -0.97 2.27
C VAL A 81 0.53 -1.65 1.09
N ILE A 82 -0.47 -2.48 1.34
CA ILE A 82 -1.23 -3.17 0.31
C ILE A 82 -2.69 -2.73 0.43
N GLY A 83 -3.26 -2.30 -0.69
CA GLY A 83 -4.68 -2.01 -0.81
C GLY A 83 -5.54 -3.22 -0.42
N TYR A 84 -6.46 -3.01 0.53
CA TYR A 84 -7.34 -4.05 1.05
C TYR A 84 -8.80 -3.70 0.71
N PRO A 85 -9.36 -4.26 -0.38
CA PRO A 85 -10.68 -3.88 -0.85
C PRO A 85 -11.75 -4.49 0.05
N ILE A 86 -12.31 -3.69 0.95
CA ILE A 86 -13.44 -4.07 1.81
C ILE A 86 -14.73 -3.48 1.23
N ASN A 87 -15.85 -4.21 1.33
CA ASN A 87 -17.11 -3.68 0.84
C ASN A 87 -17.67 -2.55 1.72
N SER A 88 -18.70 -1.85 1.25
CA SER A 88 -19.31 -0.71 1.98
C SER A 88 -19.85 -1.05 3.38
N GLN A 89 -20.10 -2.33 3.67
CA GLN A 89 -20.54 -2.81 4.98
C GLN A 89 -19.38 -3.23 5.90
N GLY A 90 -18.13 -3.01 5.48
CA GLY A 90 -16.96 -3.42 6.26
C GLY A 90 -16.67 -4.92 6.20
N LYS A 91 -17.28 -5.66 5.26
CA LYS A 91 -17.09 -7.12 5.14
C LYS A 91 -16.07 -7.47 4.05
N PRO A 92 -15.21 -8.47 4.28
CA PRO A 92 -14.33 -9.01 3.26
C PRO A 92 -15.09 -9.54 2.03
N THR A 93 -14.48 -9.39 0.86
CA THR A 93 -14.90 -9.92 -0.43
C THR A 93 -13.98 -11.07 -0.86
N GLU A 94 -14.31 -11.73 -1.97
CA GLU A 94 -13.39 -12.71 -2.58
C GLU A 94 -12.05 -12.08 -2.96
N MET A 95 -12.04 -10.81 -3.41
CA MET A 95 -10.78 -10.11 -3.67
C MET A 95 -9.99 -9.87 -2.38
N SER A 96 -10.65 -9.54 -1.27
CA SER A 96 -9.99 -9.36 0.03
C SER A 96 -9.28 -10.64 0.46
N LYS A 97 -9.89 -11.82 0.26
CA LYS A 97 -9.25 -13.10 0.57
C LYS A 97 -7.99 -13.31 -0.29
N ARG A 98 -8.07 -13.01 -1.58
CA ARG A 98 -6.94 -13.12 -2.51
C ARG A 98 -5.81 -12.16 -2.16
N VAL A 99 -6.12 -10.92 -1.77
CA VAL A 99 -5.14 -9.94 -1.29
C VAL A 99 -4.45 -10.44 -0.02
N LYS A 100 -5.21 -11.02 0.92
CA LYS A 100 -4.63 -11.64 2.14
C LYS A 100 -3.68 -12.79 1.82
N ASP A 101 -4.05 -13.67 0.90
CA ASP A 101 -3.17 -14.76 0.44
C ASP A 101 -1.90 -14.22 -0.22
N PHE A 102 -2.04 -13.22 -1.10
CA PHE A 102 -0.89 -12.54 -1.71
C PHE A 102 0.04 -11.90 -0.67
N ALA A 103 -0.53 -11.17 0.30
CA ALA A 103 0.22 -10.53 1.38
C ALA A 103 0.93 -11.56 2.27
N SER A 104 0.31 -12.70 2.55
CA SER A 104 0.92 -13.80 3.30
C SER A 104 2.14 -14.36 2.56
N LYS A 105 1.99 -14.68 1.27
CA LYS A 105 3.08 -15.22 0.44
C LYS A 105 4.24 -14.24 0.30
N LEU A 106 3.94 -12.95 0.12
CA LEU A 106 4.95 -11.89 0.10
C LEU A 106 5.63 -11.76 1.47
N GLY A 107 4.85 -11.81 2.55
CA GLY A 107 5.31 -11.70 3.93
C GLY A 107 6.19 -12.85 4.41
N GLU A 108 6.16 -14.00 3.74
CA GLU A 108 7.10 -15.11 3.95
C GLU A 108 8.49 -14.84 3.36
N GLN A 109 8.61 -13.87 2.43
CA GLN A 109 9.84 -13.60 1.67
C GLN A 109 10.52 -12.28 2.06
N ILE A 110 9.90 -11.47 2.94
CA ILE A 110 10.41 -10.18 3.38
C ILE A 110 10.37 -10.07 4.90
N THR A 111 11.19 -9.19 5.47
CA THR A 111 11.23 -8.91 6.91
C THR A 111 10.56 -7.58 7.28
N THR A 112 10.10 -6.81 6.29
CA THR A 112 9.49 -5.50 6.48
C THR A 112 8.00 -5.63 6.77
N PRO A 113 7.45 -4.88 7.75
CA PRO A 113 6.05 -4.98 8.12
C PRO A 113 5.14 -4.61 6.95
N ILE A 114 4.00 -5.29 6.87
CA ILE A 114 2.96 -5.07 5.86
C ILE A 114 1.73 -4.46 6.54
N LEU A 115 1.11 -3.46 5.92
CA LEU A 115 -0.23 -2.97 6.26
C LEU A 115 -1.22 -3.37 5.18
N LEU A 116 -2.32 -4.03 5.56
CA LEU A 116 -3.51 -4.17 4.72
C LEU A 116 -4.41 -2.94 4.96
N TYR A 117 -4.41 -2.01 4.00
CA TYR A 117 -5.09 -0.72 4.14
C TYR A 117 -6.51 -0.74 3.57
N ASP A 118 -7.49 -0.44 4.41
CA ASP A 118 -8.89 -0.37 4.04
C ASP A 118 -9.19 0.81 3.09
N GLU A 119 -9.46 0.49 1.83
CA GLU A 119 -9.67 1.47 0.75
C GLU A 119 -11.05 2.15 0.73
N ARG A 120 -11.94 1.93 1.71
CA ARG A 120 -13.34 2.42 1.63
C ARG A 120 -13.48 3.94 1.47
N HIS A 121 -12.46 4.73 1.80
CA HIS A 121 -12.49 6.20 1.76
C HIS A 121 -11.79 6.82 0.53
N THR A 122 -10.91 6.08 -0.15
CA THR A 122 -10.14 6.59 -1.31
C THR A 122 -11.03 6.98 -2.50
N THR A 123 -12.18 6.32 -2.65
CA THR A 123 -13.04 6.50 -3.84
C THR A 123 -13.66 7.89 -3.92
N GLN A 124 -13.81 8.61 -2.82
CA GLN A 124 -14.45 9.92 -2.81
C GLN A 124 -13.48 11.03 -3.22
N LEU A 125 -12.26 11.04 -2.67
CA LEU A 125 -11.21 12.01 -3.01
C LEU A 125 -10.69 11.82 -4.44
N ALA A 126 -10.51 10.56 -4.87
CA ALA A 126 -10.08 10.23 -6.22
C ALA A 126 -11.11 10.66 -7.29
N ARG A 127 -12.41 10.53 -6.99
CA ARG A 127 -13.50 11.02 -7.87
C ARG A 127 -13.56 12.55 -7.93
N ILE A 128 -13.29 13.25 -6.82
CA ILE A 128 -13.28 14.73 -6.77
C ILE A 128 -12.11 15.29 -7.58
N SER A 129 -10.90 14.71 -7.46
CA SER A 129 -9.70 15.19 -8.18
C SER A 129 -9.85 15.17 -9.70
N LEU A 130 -10.68 14.28 -10.26
CA LEU A 130 -10.92 14.20 -11.70
C LEU A 130 -12.20 14.91 -12.17
N GLY A 131 -13.03 15.41 -11.25
CA GLY A 131 -14.32 16.04 -11.56
C GLY A 131 -14.19 17.22 -12.54
N SER A 132 -13.17 18.05 -12.35
CA SER A 132 -12.89 19.27 -13.13
C SER A 132 -12.16 19.02 -14.46
N SER A 133 -11.70 17.79 -14.73
CA SER A 133 -11.08 17.45 -16.01
C SER A 133 -12.16 17.13 -17.06
N GLY A 134 -12.09 17.73 -18.26
CA GLY A 134 -12.97 17.45 -19.41
C GLY A 134 -12.81 16.04 -20.01
N LEU A 135 -12.23 15.10 -19.26
CA LEU A 135 -11.96 13.73 -19.70
C LEU A 135 -13.26 12.90 -19.70
N SER A 136 -13.38 11.99 -20.67
CA SER A 136 -14.42 10.95 -20.66
C SER A 136 -14.32 10.09 -19.40
N ARG A 137 -15.46 9.56 -18.92
CA ARG A 137 -15.52 8.62 -17.78
C ARG A 137 -14.54 7.45 -17.92
N LYS A 138 -14.38 6.92 -19.13
CA LYS A 138 -13.42 5.85 -19.43
C LYS A 138 -11.97 6.27 -19.19
N ASN A 139 -11.60 7.46 -19.63
CA ASN A 139 -10.25 8.00 -19.47
C ASN A 139 -9.97 8.41 -18.02
N LYS A 140 -10.98 8.92 -17.30
CA LYS A 140 -10.90 9.16 -15.86
C LYS A 140 -10.62 7.86 -15.11
N LYS A 141 -11.40 6.81 -15.37
CA LYS A 141 -11.18 5.49 -14.76
C LYS A 141 -9.78 4.96 -15.05
N LYS A 142 -9.35 4.96 -16.32
CA LYS A 142 -7.99 4.52 -16.70
C LYS A 142 -6.89 5.28 -15.96
N ARG A 143 -7.07 6.60 -15.80
CA ARG A 143 -6.13 7.41 -15.01
C ARG A 143 -6.16 7.04 -13.53
N LEU A 144 -7.34 6.86 -12.93
CA LEU A 144 -7.47 6.43 -11.54
C LEU A 144 -6.75 5.11 -11.30
N ASP A 145 -7.02 4.12 -12.14
CA ASP A 145 -6.43 2.79 -12.05
C ASP A 145 -4.88 2.89 -12.14
N SER A 146 -4.34 3.81 -12.96
CA SER A 146 -2.88 4.01 -13.10
C SER A 146 -2.20 4.70 -11.92
N VAL A 147 -2.96 5.31 -10.99
CA VAL A 147 -2.39 6.03 -9.84
C VAL A 147 -2.95 5.56 -8.49
N ALA A 148 -3.78 4.52 -8.49
CA ALA A 148 -4.47 4.02 -7.30
C ALA A 148 -3.51 3.68 -6.16
N SER A 149 -2.40 2.99 -6.46
CA SER A 149 -1.33 2.67 -5.52
C SER A 149 -0.77 3.91 -4.80
N SER A 150 -0.63 5.04 -5.52
CA SER A 150 -0.13 6.29 -4.94
C SER A 150 -1.15 6.98 -4.05
N PHE A 151 -2.45 6.88 -4.35
CA PHE A 151 -3.49 7.39 -3.47
C PHE A 151 -3.54 6.62 -2.15
N ILE A 152 -3.54 5.28 -2.23
CA ILE A 152 -3.49 4.39 -1.06
C ILE A 152 -2.32 4.76 -0.16
N LEU A 153 -1.12 4.88 -0.73
CA LEU A 153 0.07 5.18 0.05
C LEU A 153 0.05 6.59 0.64
N ASN A 154 -0.43 7.60 -0.10
CA ASN A 154 -0.55 8.97 0.42
C ASN A 154 -1.54 9.08 1.58
N GLU A 155 -2.63 8.30 1.61
CA GLU A 155 -3.56 8.28 2.74
C GLU A 155 -2.92 7.69 4.01
N VAL A 156 -2.10 6.66 3.86
CA VAL A 156 -1.32 6.08 4.97
C VAL A 156 -0.24 7.06 5.46
N ILE A 157 0.53 7.67 4.55
CA ILE A 157 1.52 8.71 4.88
C ILE A 157 0.87 9.86 5.65
N SER A 158 -0.29 10.35 5.18
CA SER A 158 -1.02 11.40 5.87
C SER A 158 -1.43 11.00 7.29
N SER A 159 -1.73 9.72 7.50
CA SER A 159 -2.07 9.18 8.83
C SER A 159 -0.84 9.07 9.73
N ILE A 160 0.31 8.63 9.18
CA ILE A 160 1.61 8.65 9.86
C ILE A 160 1.94 10.07 10.34
N SER A 161 1.88 11.07 9.46
CA SER A 161 2.18 12.46 9.82
C SER A 161 1.25 13.00 10.91
N ARG A 162 -0.06 12.70 10.84
CA ARG A 162 -1.02 13.10 11.88
C ARG A 162 -0.73 12.45 13.23
N ARG A 163 -0.35 11.18 13.25
CA ARG A 163 -0.01 10.44 14.47
C ARG A 163 1.22 11.05 15.13
N ARG A 164 2.32 11.18 14.38
CA ARG A 164 3.58 11.77 14.87
C ARG A 164 3.40 13.20 15.38
N ASN A 165 2.61 14.03 14.70
CA ASN A 165 2.33 15.40 15.15
C ASN A 165 1.53 15.45 16.46
N LYS A 166 0.62 14.51 16.70
CA LYS A 166 -0.12 14.42 17.97
C LYS A 166 0.82 14.05 19.12
N ASP A 167 1.70 13.08 18.91
CA ASP A 167 2.67 12.66 19.93
C ASP A 167 3.61 13.81 20.32
N THR A 168 4.13 14.54 19.32
CA THR A 168 4.93 15.74 19.55
C THR A 168 4.18 16.74 20.42
N LYS A 169 2.90 17.00 20.15
CA LYS A 169 2.12 18.00 20.88
C LYS A 169 1.87 17.60 22.35
N VAL A 170 1.64 16.31 22.61
CA VAL A 170 1.44 15.79 23.98
C VAL A 170 2.70 15.89 24.83
N ILE A 171 3.90 15.82 24.23
CA ILE A 171 5.17 15.94 24.98
C ILE A 171 5.42 17.38 25.49
N TYR A 172 4.84 18.38 24.83
CA TYR A 172 5.04 19.80 25.16
C TYR A 172 3.89 20.44 25.97
N GLU A 173 2.89 19.65 26.38
CA GLU A 173 1.78 20.05 27.29
C GLU A 173 1.97 19.41 28.67
#